data_AF-A0A2N1UJP9-F1
#
_entry.id   AF-A0A2N1UJP9-F1
#
_cell.length_a   1.000
_cell.length_b   1.000
_cell.length_c   1.000
_cell.angle_alpha   90.00
_cell.angle_beta   90.00
_cell.angle_gamma   90.00
#
_symmetry.space_group_name_H-M   'P 1'
#
loop_
_entity.id
_entity.type
_entity.pdbx_description
1 polymer ?
#
loop_
_entity_poly.entity_id
_entity_poly.type
_entity_poly.pdbx_seq_one_letter_code
_entity_poly.pdbx_strand_id
1 'polypeptide(L)' 'MIEKIKQFFREVKVETKKVVYPNREELIGSTWVVIVTVMVISLFLGIVDLGLTKLVGMAIR' A
#
# COMPACT_ATOMS: atom_id res chain seq x y z
N MET A 1 19.50 16.05 31.44
CA MET A 1 19.22 15.12 30.30
C MET A 1 17.72 14.96 30.06
N ILE A 2 16.91 14.68 31.08
CA ILE A 2 15.45 14.52 30.96
C ILE A 2 14.76 15.76 30.36
N GLU A 3 15.14 16.97 30.78
CA GLU A 3 14.60 18.23 30.21
C GLU A 3 14.89 18.39 28.71
N LYS A 4 16.09 18.01 28.25
CA LYS A 4 16.45 18.06 26.81
C LYS A 4 15.59 17.10 25.98
N ILE A 5 15.29 15.92 26.52
CA ILE A 5 14.43 14.93 25.86
C ILE A 5 12.99 15.45 25.77
N LYS A 6 12.47 16.03 26.87
CA LYS A 6 11.12 16.61 26.91
C LYS A 6 10.98 17.77 25.91
N GLN A 7 12.02 18.59 25.78
CA GLN A 7 12.08 19.66 24.80
C GLN A 7 12.13 19.12 23.36
N PHE A 8 12.94 18.08 23.09
CA PHE A 8 13.01 17.43 21.78
C PHE A 8 11.64 16.88 21.34
N PHE A 9 10.91 16.17 22.21
CA PHE A 9 9.56 15.68 21.88
C PHE A 9 8.56 16.81 21.62
N ARG A 10 8.71 17.95 22.32
CA ARG A 10 7.89 19.13 22.09
C ARG A 10 8.18 19.75 20.73
N GLU A 11 9.45 19.86 20.35
CA GLU A 11 9.89 20.36 19.04
C GLU A 11 9.42 19.44 17.91
N VAL A 12 9.61 18.12 18.04
CA VAL A 12 9.11 17.12 17.07
C VAL A 12 7.61 17.24 16.88
N LYS A 13 6.82 17.33 17.97
CA LYS A 13 5.36 17.50 17.87
C LYS A 13 4.96 18.79 17.14
N VAL A 14 5.75 19.85 17.27
CA VAL A 14 5.52 21.12 16.57
C VAL A 14 5.86 20.98 15.08
N GLU A 15 6.97 20.35 14.73
CA GLU A 15 7.35 20.12 13.33
C GLU A 15 6.40 19.15 12.62
N THR A 16 5.97 18.08 13.27
CA THR A 16 4.98 17.15 12.72
C THR A 16 3.64 17.84 12.41
N LYS A 17 3.26 18.88 13.16
CA LYS A 17 2.05 19.67 12.87
C LYS A 17 2.20 20.58 11.64
N LYS A 18 3.42 20.91 11.23
CA LYS A 18 3.68 21.68 10.00
C LYS A 18 3.65 20.81 8.74
N VAL A 19 3.64 19.49 8.91
CA VAL A 19 3.50 18.55 7.80
C VAL A 19 2.10 18.69 7.21
N VAL A 20 2.03 18.97 5.91
CA VAL A 20 0.77 18.97 5.17
C VAL A 20 0.38 17.52 4.95
N TYR A 21 -0.60 17.05 5.72
CA TYR A 21 -1.19 15.74 5.51
C TYR A 21 -2.21 15.80 4.38
N PRO A 22 -2.32 14.74 3.56
CA PRO A 22 -3.34 14.63 2.52
C PRO A 22 -4.75 14.74 3.12
N ASN A 23 -5.67 15.30 2.33
CA ASN A 23 -7.06 15.38 2.75
C ASN A 23 -7.70 13.98 2.77
N ARG A 24 -8.77 13.80 3.55
CA ARG A 24 -9.49 12.51 3.66
C ARG A 24 -9.90 11.96 2.29
N GLU A 25 -10.30 12.85 1.38
CA GLU A 25 -10.71 12.51 0.01
C GLU A 25 -9.54 11.96 -0.82
N GLU A 26 -8.35 12.57 -0.72
CA GLU A 26 -7.14 12.10 -1.41
C GLU A 26 -6.67 10.75 -0.88
N LEU A 27 -6.81 10.54 0.44
CA LEU A 27 -6.48 9.27 1.09
C LEU A 27 -7.39 8.14 0.59
N ILE A 28 -8.70 8.41 0.51
CA ILE A 28 -9.70 7.45 0.03
C ILE A 28 -9.49 7.19 -1.46
N GLY A 29 -9.27 8.24 -2.26
CA GLY A 29 -9.02 8.12 -3.70
C GLY A 29 -7.78 7.27 -4.01
N SER A 30 -6.65 7.56 -3.36
CA SER A 30 -5.41 6.77 -3.54
C SER A 30 -5.57 5.32 -3.10
N THR A 31 -6.25 5.07 -1.97
CA THR A 31 -6.53 3.70 -1.50
C THR A 31 -7.42 2.94 -2.48
N TRP A 32 -8.44 3.60 -3.04
CA TRP A 32 -9.35 2.98 -4.00
C TRP A 32 -8.65 2.56 -5.29
N VAL A 33 -7.77 3.43 -5.82
CA VAL A 33 -6.95 3.11 -7.00
C VAL A 33 -6.09 1.87 -6.75
N VAL A 34 -5.46 1.77 -5.58
CA VAL A 34 -4.64 0.61 -5.21
C VAL A 34 -5.49 -0.66 -5.15
N ILE A 35 -6.66 -0.63 -4.50
CA ILE A 35 -7.57 -1.78 -4.40
C ILE A 35 -7.97 -2.28 -5.79
N VAL A 36 -8.40 -1.38 -6.67
CA VAL A 36 -8.81 -1.74 -8.03
C VAL A 36 -7.64 -2.34 -8.81
N THR A 37 -6.45 -1.73 -8.70
CA THR A 37 -5.25 -2.21 -9.40
C THR A 37 -4.86 -3.62 -8.95
N VAL A 38 -4.84 -3.87 -7.63
CA VAL A 38 -4.52 -5.19 -7.07
C VAL A 38 -5.57 -6.23 -7.48
N MET A 39 -6.85 -5.85 -7.50
CA MET A 39 -7.94 -6.74 -7.93
C MET A 39 -7.78 -7.16 -9.39
N VAL A 40 -7.48 -6.22 -10.29
CA VAL A 40 -7.27 -6.51 -11.72
C VAL A 40 -6.05 -7.41 -11.92
N ILE A 41 -4.92 -7.08 -11.31
CA ILE A 41 -3.68 -7.85 -11.46
C ILE A 41 -3.83 -9.26 -10.89
N SER A 42 -4.42 -9.40 -9.70
CA SER A 42 -4.60 -10.71 -9.08
C SER A 42 -5.55 -11.62 -9.89
N LEU A 43 -6.63 -11.06 -10.45
CA LEU A 43 -7.51 -11.80 -11.35
C LEU A 43 -6.80 -12.24 -12.63
N PHE A 44 -6.02 -11.34 -13.25
CA PHE A 44 -5.26 -11.65 -14.45
C PHE A 44 -4.24 -12.78 -14.20
N LEU A 45 -3.43 -12.65 -13.14
CA LEU A 45 -2.47 -13.69 -12.77
C LEU A 45 -3.16 -15.01 -12.45
N GLY A 46 -4.27 -14.99 -11.71
CA GLY A 46 -5.05 -16.20 -11.42
C GLY A 46 -5.55 -16.91 -12.67
N ILE A 47 -6.02 -16.18 -13.69
CA ILE A 47 -6.42 -16.77 -14.97
C ILE A 47 -5.21 -17.38 -15.70
N VAL A 48 -4.09 -16.66 -15.75
CA VAL A 48 -2.86 -17.12 -16.40
C VAL A 48 -2.32 -18.38 -15.73
N ASP A 49 -2.27 -18.42 -14.40
CA ASP A 49 -1.79 -19.57 -13.63
C ASP A 49 -2.67 -20.80 -13.86
N LEU A 50 -4.00 -20.64 -13.91
CA LEU A 50 -4.93 -21.73 -14.22
C LEU A 50 -4.77 -22.23 -15.66
N GLY A 51 -4.54 -21.33 -16.62
CA GLY A 51 -4.27 -21.68 -18.01
C GLY A 51 -2.96 -22.44 -18.16
N LEU A 52 -1.88 -21.92 -17.59
CA LEU A 52 -0.55 -22.54 -17.63
C LEU A 52 -0.55 -23.88 -16.92
N THR A 53 -1.18 -24.02 -15.75
CA THR A 53 -1.27 -25.30 -15.01
C THR A 53 -1.92 -26.38 -15.85
N LYS A 54 -2.99 -26.05 -16.59
CA LYS A 54 -3.66 -27.00 -17.51
C LYS A 54 -2.77 -27.38 -18.69
N LEU A 55 -2.09 -26.41 -19.31
CA LEU A 55 -1.20 -26.65 -20.45
C LEU A 55 0.01 -27.50 -20.06
N VAL A 56 0.67 -27.16 -18.95
CA VAL A 56 1.81 -27.92 -18.41
C VAL A 56 1.36 -29.33 -18.01
N GLY A 57 0.20 -29.46 -17.36
CA GLY A 57 -0.36 -30.76 -17.02
C GLY A 57 -0.67 -31.65 -18.23
N MET A 58 -1.02 -31.06 -19.38
CA MET A 58 -1.19 -31.78 -20.63
C MET A 58 0.14 -32.12 -21.30
N ALA A 59 1.15 -31.26 -21.19
CA ALA A 59 2.47 -31.48 -21.79
C ALA A 59 3.35 -32.52 -21.06
N ILE A 60 3.13 -32.69 -19.75
CA ILE A 60 3.88 -33.67 -18.92
C ILE A 60 3.25 -35.07 -18.99
N ARG A 61 2.02 -35.20 -19.47
CA ARG A 61 1.28 -36.45 -19.56
C ARG A 61 1.38 -37.07 -20.96
#